data_AF-A0A1X7NIZ7-F1
#
_entry.id   AF-A0A1X7NIZ7-F1
#
_cell.length_a   1.000
_cell.length_b   1.000
_cell.length_c   1.000
_cell.angle_alpha   90.00
_cell.angle_beta   90.00
_cell.angle_gamma   90.00
#
_symmetry.space_group_name_H-M   'P 1'
#
loop_
_entity.id
_entity.type
_entity.pdbx_description
1 polymer ?
#
loop_
_entity_poly.entity_id
_entity_poly.type
_entity_poly.pdbx_seq_one_letter_code
_entity_poly.pdbx_strand_id
1 'polypeptide(L)' 'MISKERIERINALAKKAKSEGLSLSEQSEQKKLREAYLAAFRGGMRNHIEGLKVVDEDGADVTPDKLKQIQKEKGLHNR' A
#
# COMPACT_ATOMS: atom_id res chain seq x y z
N MET A 1 7.62 -0.81 -7.89
CA MET A 1 7.56 -2.10 -7.15
C MET A 1 8.84 -2.23 -6.33
N ILE A 2 8.77 -2.64 -5.07
CA ILE A 2 9.96 -2.78 -4.20
C ILE A 2 10.74 -4.02 -4.64
N SER A 3 12.07 -3.97 -4.66
CA SER A 3 12.93 -5.11 -4.98
C SER A 3 12.89 -6.19 -3.88
N LYS A 4 13.01 -7.46 -4.27
CA LYS A 4 12.98 -8.61 -3.33
C LYS A 4 14.06 -8.49 -2.25
N GLU A 5 15.25 -8.03 -2.60
CA GLU A 5 16.37 -7.79 -1.68
C GLU A 5 16.00 -6.83 -0.53
N ARG A 6 15.24 -5.77 -0.82
CA ARG A 6 14.80 -4.81 0.20
C ARG A 6 13.78 -5.43 1.16
N ILE A 7 12.93 -6.32 0.66
CA ILE A 7 11.95 -7.06 1.49
C ILE A 7 12.67 -8.04 2.41
N GLU A 8 13.64 -8.78 1.88
CA GLU A 8 14.48 -9.68 2.66
C GLU A 8 15.25 -8.93 3.75
N ARG A 9 15.78 -7.74 3.43
CA ARG A 9 16.45 -6.88 4.41
C ARG A 9 15.50 -6.41 5.51
N ILE A 10 14.27 -6.00 5.17
CA ILE A 10 13.23 -5.65 6.15
C ILE A 10 12.94 -6.84 7.07
N ASN A 11 12.81 -8.05 6.53
CA ASN A 11 12.54 -9.26 7.31
C ASN A 11 13.71 -9.63 8.22
N ALA A 12 14.95 -9.49 7.75
CA ALA A 12 16.15 -9.71 8.56
C ALA A 12 16.22 -8.73 9.74
N LEU A 13 16.00 -7.44 9.49
CA LEU A 13 15.95 -6.42 10.54
C LEU A 13 14.80 -6.66 11.52
N ALA A 14 13.63 -7.08 11.03
CA ALA A 14 12.48 -7.40 11.89
C ALA A 14 12.74 -8.63 12.77
N LYS A 15 13.44 -9.66 12.25
CA LYS A 15 13.84 -10.83 13.02
C LYS A 15 14.84 -10.47 14.11
N LYS A 16 15.84 -9.66 13.77
CA LYS A 16 16.84 -9.14 14.72
C LYS A 16 16.21 -8.27 15.82
N ALA A 17 15.25 -7.43 15.44
CA ALA A 17 14.49 -6.62 16.39
C ALA A 17 13.74 -7.45 17.45
N LYS A 18 13.27 -8.64 17.08
CA LYS A 18 12.57 -9.56 17.99
C LYS A 18 13.50 -10.37 18.89
N SER A 19 14.72 -10.71 18.42
CA SER A 19 15.66 -11.54 19.19
C SER A 19 16.51 -10.71 20.15
N GLU A 20 17.22 -9.72 19.61
CA GLU A 20 18.35 -9.05 20.26
C GLU A 20 18.12 -7.55 20.44
N GLY A 21 17.12 -7.00 19.74
CA GLY A 21 16.91 -5.56 19.63
C GLY A 21 17.71 -4.94 18.47
N LEU A 22 17.37 -3.71 18.11
CA LEU A 22 18.00 -2.98 17.01
C LEU A 22 18.87 -1.84 17.53
N SER A 23 20.05 -1.68 16.96
CA SER A 23 20.84 -0.46 17.15
C SER A 23 20.14 0.75 16.53
N LEU A 24 20.50 1.96 16.98
CA LEU A 24 19.92 3.21 16.46
C LEU A 24 20.09 3.36 14.93
N SER A 25 21.22 2.90 14.39
CA SER A 25 21.48 2.91 12.95
C SER A 25 20.53 1.97 12.20
N GLU A 26 20.33 0.76 12.72
CA GLU A 26 19.45 -0.24 12.11
C GLU A 26 17.97 0.14 12.22
N GLN A 27 17.56 0.82 13.30
CA GLN A 27 16.21 1.37 13.43
C GLN A 27 15.94 2.44 12.35
N SER A 28 16.91 3.31 12.10
CA SER A 28 16.82 4.31 11.03
C SER A 28 16.74 3.66 9.64
N GLU A 29 17.56 2.64 9.39
CA GLU A 29 17.52 1.84 8.16
C GLU A 29 16.16 1.16 7.97
N GLN A 30 15.66 0.47 9.02
CA GLN A 30 14.38 -0.21 9.01
C GLN A 30 13.23 0.76 8.74
N LYS A 31 13.25 1.94 9.37
CA LYS A 31 12.23 2.98 9.17
C LYS A 31 12.20 3.46 7.72
N LYS A 32 13.37 3.81 7.15
CA LYS A 32 13.48 4.22 5.73
C LYS A 32 12.97 3.13 4.78
N LEU A 33 13.35 1.88 5.02
CA LEU A 33 12.92 0.75 4.19
C LEU A 33 11.40 0.52 4.29
N ARG A 34 10.83 0.61 5.49
CA ARG A 34 9.37 0.51 5.69
C ARG A 34 8.61 1.65 5.04
N GLU A 35 9.08 2.88 5.16
CA GLU A 35 8.44 4.05 4.53
C GLU A 35 8.43 3.92 3.01
N ALA A 36 9.55 3.52 2.42
CA ALA A 36 9.63 3.25 0.98
C ALA A 36 8.66 2.12 0.57
N TYR A 37 8.59 1.04 1.35
CA TYR A 37 7.66 -0.06 1.10
C TYR A 37 6.20 0.39 1.15
N LEU A 38 5.82 1.13 2.18
CA LEU A 38 4.47 1.64 2.35
C LEU A 38 4.09 2.63 1.25
N ALA A 39 5.02 3.48 0.80
CA ALA A 39 4.77 4.39 -0.32
C ALA A 39 4.47 3.61 -1.61
N ALA A 40 5.29 2.61 -1.94
CA ALA A 40 5.07 1.77 -3.11
C ALA A 40 3.77 0.94 -3.00
N PHE A 41 3.49 0.40 -1.81
CA PHE A 41 2.29 -0.40 -1.54
C PHE A 41 1.01 0.46 -1.65
N ARG A 42 0.99 1.64 -1.03
CA ARG A 42 -0.15 2.56 -1.10
C ARG A 42 -0.46 2.99 -2.53
N GLY A 43 0.57 3.21 -3.36
CA GLY A 43 0.39 3.51 -4.79
C GLY A 43 -0.30 2.38 -5.55
N GLY A 44 0.16 1.14 -5.36
CA GLY A 44 -0.47 -0.04 -5.99
C GLY A 44 -1.89 -0.30 -5.51
N MET A 45 -2.12 -0.21 -4.19
CA MET A 45 -3.44 -0.38 -3.59
C MET A 45 -4.43 0.69 -4.07
N ARG A 46 -3.99 1.94 -4.20
CA ARG A 46 -4.83 3.02 -4.73
C ARG A 46 -5.30 2.72 -6.15
N ASN A 47 -4.41 2.30 -7.03
CA ASN A 47 -4.77 1.91 -8.40
C ASN A 47 -5.75 0.73 -8.42
N HIS A 48 -5.57 -0.24 -7.52
CA HIS A 48 -6.48 -1.38 -7.40
C HIS A 48 -7.88 -0.94 -6.96
N ILE A 49 -7.98 -0.12 -5.90
CA ILE A 49 -9.24 0.39 -5.37
C ILE A 49 -9.97 1.27 -6.40
N GLU A 50 -9.23 2.12 -7.12
CA GLU A 50 -9.80 2.99 -8.14
C GLU A 50 -10.41 2.19 -9.31
N GLY A 51 -9.94 0.97 -9.57
CA GLY A 51 -10.51 0.06 -10.57
C GLY A 51 -11.74 -0.73 -10.09
N LEU A 52 -11.98 -0.82 -8.78
CA LEU A 52 -13.08 -1.59 -8.23
C LEU A 52 -14.39 -0.78 -8.21
N LYS A 53 -15.49 -1.49 -8.45
CA LYS A 53 -16.86 -1.00 -8.23
C LYS A 53 -17.44 -1.78 -7.05
N VAL A 54 -17.90 -1.07 -6.04
CA VAL A 54 -18.54 -1.68 -4.88
C VAL A 54 -20.05 -1.68 -5.11
N VAL A 55 -20.64 -2.87 -5.09
CA VAL A 55 -22.08 -3.08 -5.23
C VAL A 55 -22.61 -3.76 -3.97
N ASP A 56 -23.79 -3.35 -3.54
CA ASP A 56 -24.49 -3.95 -2.40
C ASP A 56 -25.21 -5.25 -2.83
N GLU A 57 -25.74 -6.01 -1.87
CA GLU A 57 -26.51 -7.24 -2.12
C GLU A 57 -27.76 -6.99 -2.99
N ASP A 58 -28.35 -5.80 -2.87
CA ASP A 58 -29.46 -5.33 -3.71
C ASP A 58 -29.03 -4.83 -5.10
N GLY A 59 -27.73 -4.89 -5.44
CA GLY A 59 -27.18 -4.47 -6.73
C GLY A 59 -26.97 -2.96 -6.88
N ALA A 60 -27.20 -2.18 -5.82
CA ALA A 60 -26.96 -0.73 -5.81
C ALA A 60 -25.46 -0.40 -5.76
N ASP A 61 -25.02 0.62 -6.52
CA ASP A 61 -23.62 1.06 -6.52
C ASP A 61 -23.32 1.97 -5.33
N VAL A 62 -22.79 1.35 -4.28
CA VAL A 62 -22.38 1.99 -3.03
C VAL A 62 -20.91 2.44 -3.05
N THR A 63 -20.29 2.55 -4.24
CA THR A 63 -18.93 3.08 -4.34
C THR A 63 -18.88 4.49 -3.72
N PRO A 64 -17.97 4.76 -2.76
CA PRO A 64 -17.85 6.07 -2.12
C PRO A 64 -17.71 7.23 -3.11
N ASP A 65 -18.33 8.38 -2.82
CA ASP A 65 -18.35 9.54 -3.73
C ASP A 65 -16.96 10.05 -4.08
N LYS A 66 -16.02 9.98 -3.13
CA LYS A 66 -14.61 10.33 -3.35
C LYS A 66 -13.96 9.44 -4.43
N LEU A 67 -14.29 8.15 -4.46
CA LEU A 67 -13.78 7.23 -5.48
C LEU A 67 -14.47 7.46 -6.82
N LYS A 68 -15.78 7.74 -6.82
CA LYS A 68 -16.54 8.12 -8.02
C LYS A 68 -15.96 9.36 -8.71
N GLN A 69 -15.58 10.39 -7.93
CA GLN A 69 -14.92 11.60 -8.45
C GLN A 69 -13.56 11.29 -9.09
N ILE A 70 -12.71 10.51 -8.40
CA ILE A 70 -11.39 10.13 -8.92
C ILE A 70 -11.52 9.27 -10.20
N GLN A 71 -12.50 8.36 -10.25
CA GLN A 71 -12.76 7.55 -11.45
C GLN A 71 -13.20 8.42 -12.63
N LYS A 72 -14.05 9.43 -12.39
CA LYS A 72 -14.49 10.39 -13.41
C LYS A 72 -13.34 11.24 -13.94
N GLU A 73 -12.50 11.78 -13.06
CA GLU A 73 -11.29 12.53 -13.46
C GLU A 73 -10.32 11.69 -14.31
N LYS A 74 -10.26 10.38 -14.04
CA LYS A 74 -9.41 9.43 -14.77
C LYS A 74 -10.08 8.82 -16.02
N GLY A 75 -11.33 9.16 -16.32
CA GLY A 75 -12.09 8.58 -17.45
C GLY A 75 -12.34 7.08 -17.32
N LEU A 76 -12.35 6.54 -16.09
CA LEU A 76 -12.59 5.13 -15.82
C LEU A 76 -14.09 4.83 -15.76
N HIS A 77 -14.49 3.64 -16.21
CA HIS A 77 -15.87 3.12 -16.15
C HIS A 77 -16.94 3.89 -16.97
N ASN A 78 -16.56 4.57 -18.07
CA ASN A 78 -17.49 5.31 -18.94
C ASN A 78 -18.43 6.27 -18.17
N ARG A 79 -17.89 7.00 -17.18
CA ARG A 79 -18.60 7.98 -16.32
C ARG A 79 -18.20 9.41 -16.59
#